data_AF-A0A0B4X828-F1
#
_entry.id   AF-A0A0B4X828-F1
#
_cell.length_a   1.000
_cell.length_b   1.000
_cell.length_c   1.000
_cell.angle_alpha   90.00
_cell.angle_beta   90.00
_cell.angle_gamma   90.00
#
_symmetry.space_group_name_H-M   'P 1'
#
loop_
_entity.id
_entity.type
_entity.pdbx_description
1 polymer ?
#
loop_
_entity_poly.entity_id
_entity_poly.type
_entity_poly.pdbx_seq_one_letter_code
_entity_poly.pdbx_strand_id
1 'polypeptide(L)'
;MVETFDVPPNDRFQVIHQHEPGELIFDRHYLGGPRSDDFVLFSITAGKPRTTGMRKAFYRRAADLLGQSPGLRSEDVMIVVNTTSPEEWSFANGEASMTEPGWQIRARAPMEPSR
;
A
#
# COMPACT_ATOMS: atom_id res chain seq x y z
N MET A 1 5.06 -2.17 3.53
CA MET A 1 3.76 -2.52 4.15
C MET A 1 3.98 -3.26 5.47
N VAL A 2 4.42 -4.52 5.48
CA VAL A 2 4.58 -5.32 6.72
C VAL A 2 5.51 -4.67 7.75
N GLU A 3 6.72 -4.30 7.35
CA GLU A 3 7.78 -3.78 8.25
C GLU A 3 7.40 -2.48 8.99
N THR A 4 6.72 -1.56 8.31
CA THR A 4 6.55 -0.17 8.77
C THR A 4 5.09 0.27 8.97
N PHE A 5 4.14 -0.51 8.45
CA PHE A 5 2.72 -0.20 8.46
C PHE A 5 1.89 -1.17 9.32
N ASP A 6 2.57 -2.12 9.97
CA ASP A 6 2.00 -3.11 10.89
C ASP A 6 0.78 -3.84 10.32
N VAL A 7 0.94 -4.34 9.10
CA VAL A 7 -0.03 -5.22 8.44
C VAL A 7 0.42 -6.68 8.57
N PRO A 8 -0.51 -7.64 8.66
CA PRO A 8 -0.19 -9.06 8.60
C PRO A 8 0.58 -9.41 7.31
N PRO A 9 1.47 -10.43 7.32
CA PRO A 9 2.24 -10.80 6.13
C PRO A 9 1.39 -11.19 4.91
N ASN A 10 0.23 -11.79 5.14
CA ASN A 10 -0.70 -12.23 4.11
C ASN A 10 -1.77 -11.19 3.76
N ASP A 11 -1.76 -10.02 4.41
CA ASP A 11 -2.60 -8.88 4.02
C ASP A 11 -2.02 -8.23 2.76
N ARG A 12 -2.25 -8.90 1.63
CA ARG A 12 -1.63 -8.60 0.33
C ARG A 12 -2.68 -8.59 -0.78
N PHE A 13 -3.27 -7.43 -0.98
CA PHE A 13 -4.19 -7.14 -2.06
C PHE A 13 -3.59 -6.02 -2.93
N GLN A 14 -3.22 -6.34 -4.17
CA GLN A 14 -2.49 -5.42 -5.05
C GLN A 14 -3.06 -5.50 -6.46
N VAL A 15 -3.30 -4.33 -7.06
CA VAL A 15 -3.67 -4.20 -8.47
C VAL A 15 -2.64 -3.29 -9.14
N ILE A 16 -2.19 -3.68 -10.32
CA ILE A 16 -1.21 -2.93 -11.11
C ILE A 16 -1.89 -2.54 -12.42
N HIS A 17 -2.02 -1.24 -12.63
CA HIS A 17 -2.53 -0.66 -13.88
C HIS A 17 -1.37 0.03 -14.58
N GLN A 18 -1.10 -0.37 -15.82
CA GLN A 18 -0.13 0.28 -16.69
C GLN A 18 -0.84 1.32 -17.56
N HIS A 19 -0.10 2.36 -17.92
CA HIS A 19 -0.59 3.47 -18.72
C HIS A 19 0.34 3.66 -19.92
N GLU A 20 -0.24 3.84 -21.10
CA GLU A 20 0.51 4.24 -22.27
C GLU A 20 1.01 5.69 -22.13
N PRO A 21 2.07 6.10 -22.86
CA PRO A 21 2.54 7.48 -22.83
C PRO A 21 1.40 8.48 -23.10
N GLY A 22 1.18 9.39 -22.15
CA GLY A 22 0.13 10.42 -22.22
C GLY A 22 -1.21 10.06 -21.55
N GLU A 23 -1.42 8.82 -21.11
CA GLU A 23 -2.65 8.43 -20.39
C GLU A 23 -2.63 8.88 -18.92
N LEU A 24 -1.45 8.90 -18.29
CA LEU A 24 -1.26 9.41 -16.94
C LEU A 24 -0.60 10.79 -17.00
N ILE A 25 -1.36 11.83 -16.63
CA ILE A 25 -0.89 13.22 -16.60
C ILE A 25 -0.48 13.59 -15.18
N PHE A 26 0.78 14.00 -15.00
CA PHE A 26 1.32 14.46 -13.73
C PHE A 26 2.29 15.62 -13.94
N ASP A 27 2.43 16.47 -12.93
CA ASP A 27 3.43 17.54 -12.95
C ASP A 27 4.80 16.98 -12.54
N ARG A 28 5.84 17.35 -13.28
CA ARG A 28 7.20 16.84 -13.05
C ARG A 28 7.89 17.40 -11.81
N HIS A 29 7.44 18.52 -11.25
CA HIS A 29 8.16 19.30 -10.23
C HIS A 29 7.32 19.69 -9.00
N TYR A 30 6.01 19.48 -9.01
CA TYR A 30 5.14 19.88 -7.92
C TYR A 30 5.46 19.09 -6.64
N LEU A 31 5.87 19.85 -5.60
CA LEU A 31 6.27 19.38 -4.27
C LEU A 31 7.26 18.19 -4.25
N GLY A 32 8.07 18.07 -5.30
CA GLY A 32 9.07 17.02 -5.50
C GLY A 32 9.43 16.87 -6.98
N GLY A 33 10.48 16.10 -7.31
CA GLY A 33 10.93 15.88 -8.68
C GLY A 33 12.42 16.16 -8.90
N PRO A 34 12.89 16.18 -10.18
CA PRO A 34 12.10 16.01 -11.39
C PRO A 34 11.66 14.55 -11.62
N ARG A 35 10.36 14.35 -11.88
CA ARG A 35 9.79 13.04 -12.25
C ARG A 35 10.10 12.70 -13.72
N SER A 36 10.51 11.47 -13.94
CA SER A 36 10.69 10.85 -15.25
C SER A 36 9.36 10.28 -15.78
N ASP A 37 9.42 9.56 -16.90
CA ASP A 37 8.28 8.87 -17.48
C ASP A 37 7.98 7.53 -16.76
N ASP A 38 8.88 7.07 -15.88
CA ASP A 38 8.71 5.89 -15.03
C ASP A 38 7.92 6.19 -13.74
N PHE A 39 7.19 7.30 -13.70
CA PHE A 39 6.42 7.73 -12.52
C PHE A 39 5.39 6.68 -12.10
N VAL A 40 5.37 6.36 -10.79
CA VAL A 40 4.42 5.43 -10.18
C VAL A 40 3.66 6.11 -9.04
N LEU A 41 2.34 6.10 -9.16
CA LEU A 41 1.42 6.47 -8.08
C LEU A 41 0.95 5.21 -7.34
N PHE A 42 1.32 5.12 -6.06
CA PHE A 42 0.74 4.17 -5.12
C PHE A 42 -0.47 4.79 -4.43
N SER A 43 -1.67 4.39 -4.82
CA SER A 43 -2.91 4.71 -4.11
C SER A 43 -3.28 3.55 -3.19
N ILE A 44 -3.23 3.78 -1.87
CA ILE A 44 -3.40 2.75 -0.85
C ILE A 44 -4.65 3.05 -0.04
N THR A 45 -5.57 2.09 0.05
CA THR A 45 -6.69 2.11 0.98
C THR A 45 -6.38 1.18 2.16
N ALA A 46 -6.52 1.66 3.39
CA ALA A 46 -6.19 0.90 4.60
C ALA A 46 -7.32 0.97 5.63
N GLY A 47 -7.74 -0.17 6.19
CA GLY A 47 -8.86 -0.26 7.15
C GLY A 47 -8.54 0.18 8.59
N LYS A 48 -7.40 0.83 8.84
CA LYS A 48 -7.07 1.40 10.15
C LYS A 48 -6.13 2.60 10.01
N PRO A 49 -6.41 3.73 10.69
CA PRO A 49 -5.53 4.88 10.65
C PRO A 49 -4.16 4.56 11.22
N ARG A 50 -3.12 5.08 10.56
CA ARG A 50 -1.73 4.99 11.01
C ARG A 50 -1.28 6.29 11.64
N THR A 51 -0.30 6.23 12.54
CA THR A 51 0.29 7.44 13.09
C THR A 51 1.11 8.15 12.02
N THR A 52 1.37 9.45 12.20
CA THR A 52 2.23 10.21 11.29
C THR A 52 3.65 9.64 11.25
N GLY A 53 4.16 9.11 12.37
CA GLY A 53 5.47 8.42 12.41
C GLY A 53 5.51 7.17 11.53
N MET A 54 4.48 6.31 11.63
CA MET A 54 4.36 5.13 10.77
C MET A 54 4.26 5.49 9.30
N ARG A 55 3.46 6.52 8.94
CA ARG A 55 3.38 7.01 7.56
C ARG A 55 4.73 7.47 7.02
N LYS A 56 5.46 8.30 7.77
CA LYS A 56 6.80 8.77 7.37
C LYS A 56 7.80 7.62 7.19
N ALA A 57 7.81 6.66 8.13
CA ALA A 57 8.68 5.49 8.03
C ALA A 57 8.32 4.61 6.82
N PHE A 58 7.03 4.42 6.57
CA PHE A 58 6.55 3.67 5.42
C PHE A 58 6.95 4.32 4.10
N TYR A 59 6.74 5.63 3.92
CA TYR A 59 7.09 6.32 2.67
C TYR A 59 8.57 6.21 2.34
N ARG A 60 9.44 6.44 3.33
CA ARG A 60 10.88 6.30 3.17
C ARG A 60 11.23 4.86 2.78
N ARG A 61 10.75 3.88 3.56
CA ARG A 61 11.09 2.48 3.35
C ARG A 61 10.59 1.95 2.01
N ALA A 62 9.41 2.39 1.56
CA ALA A 62 8.87 2.04 0.26
C ALA A 62 9.75 2.58 -0.87
N ALA A 63 10.11 3.87 -0.84
CA ALA A 63 11.00 4.46 -1.83
C ALA A 63 12.38 3.77 -1.85
N ASP A 64 12.96 3.48 -0.69
CA ASP A 64 14.24 2.77 -0.59
C ASP A 64 14.19 1.37 -1.23
N LEU A 65 13.13 0.61 -0.94
CA LEU A 65 12.96 -0.73 -1.49
C LEU A 65 12.70 -0.71 -2.99
N LEU A 66 11.88 0.22 -3.47
CA LEU A 66 11.60 0.38 -4.90
C LEU A 66 12.84 0.82 -5.69
N GLY A 67 13.71 1.62 -5.08
CA GLY A 67 15.02 1.98 -5.64
C GLY A 67 16.02 0.82 -5.64
N GLN A 68 15.94 -0.10 -4.69
CA GLN A 68 16.76 -1.33 -4.70
C GLN A 68 16.25 -2.32 -5.75
N SER A 69 14.93 -2.49 -5.84
CA SER A 69 14.27 -3.33 -6.82
C SER A 69 12.80 -2.89 -6.94
N PRO A 70 12.33 -2.48 -8.13
CA PRO A 70 12.93 -2.74 -9.44
C PRO A 70 14.00 -1.72 -9.91
N GLY A 71 14.33 -0.69 -9.13
CA GLY A 71 15.27 0.36 -9.55
C GLY A 71 14.61 1.72 -9.81
N LEU A 72 13.41 1.95 -9.27
CA LEU A 72 12.70 3.23 -9.40
C LEU A 72 13.45 4.34 -8.69
N ARG A 73 13.53 5.50 -9.33
CA ARG A 73 14.03 6.70 -8.66
C ARG A 73 13.05 7.12 -7.58
N SER A 74 13.56 7.60 -6.45
CA SER A 74 12.71 8.09 -5.36
C SER A 74 11.84 9.28 -5.77
N GLU A 75 12.32 10.10 -6.72
CA GLU A 75 11.53 11.21 -7.27
C GLU A 75 10.29 10.72 -8.05
N ASP A 76 10.33 9.50 -8.60
CA ASP A 76 9.28 8.91 -9.42
C ASP A 76 8.20 8.18 -8.60
N VAL A 77 8.32 8.16 -7.27
CA VAL A 77 7.39 7.47 -6.38
C VAL A 77 6.48 8.47 -5.66
N MET A 78 5.19 8.42 -5.94
CA MET A 78 4.17 9.12 -5.15
C MET A 78 3.33 8.11 -4.37
N ILE A 79 3.08 8.37 -3.09
CA ILE A 79 2.27 7.49 -2.22
C ILE A 79 1.16 8.31 -1.59
N VAL A 80 -0.08 7.87 -1.80
CA VAL A 80 -1.28 8.41 -1.16
C VAL A 80 -1.92 7.30 -0.34
N VAL A 81 -2.26 7.59 0.92
CA VAL A 81 -2.92 6.63 1.81
C VAL A 81 -4.27 7.20 2.25
N ASN A 82 -5.34 6.53 1.83
CA ASN A 82 -6.70 6.74 2.31
C ASN A 82 -7.02 5.72 3.40
N THR A 83 -7.74 6.14 4.43
CA THR A 83 -8.14 5.27 5.54
C THR A 83 -9.64 5.08 5.55
N THR A 84 -10.07 3.85 5.74
CA THR A 84 -11.45 3.41 5.92
C THR A 84 -11.62 2.79 7.31
N SER A 85 -12.87 2.61 7.72
CA SER A 85 -13.21 1.91 8.97
C SER A 85 -13.20 0.38 8.77
N PRO A 86 -12.96 -0.42 9.83
CA PRO A 86 -12.95 -1.89 9.74
C PRO A 86 -14.21 -2.52 9.14
N GLU A 87 -15.38 -1.96 9.40
CA GLU A 87 -16.69 -2.43 8.91
C GLU A 87 -16.91 -2.22 7.41
N GLU A 88 -16.05 -1.43 6.74
CA GLU A 88 -16.13 -1.14 5.31
C GLU A 88 -15.43 -2.22 4.45
N TRP A 89 -14.88 -3.27 5.09
CA TRP A 89 -14.11 -4.32 4.42
C TRP A 89 -14.84 -5.65 4.44
N SER A 90 -15.07 -6.20 3.26
CA SER A 90 -15.34 -7.63 3.08
C SER A 90 -14.25 -8.26 2.23
N PHE A 91 -13.47 -9.16 2.84
CA PHE A 91 -12.36 -9.84 2.14
C PHE A 91 -12.82 -11.08 1.36
N ALA A 92 -13.87 -11.76 1.84
CA ALA A 92 -14.46 -12.93 1.21
C ALA A 92 -15.85 -13.21 1.81
N ASN A 93 -16.63 -14.06 1.14
CA ASN A 93 -17.91 -14.61 1.62
C ASN A 93 -19.00 -13.58 2.01
N GLY A 94 -18.83 -12.30 1.65
CA GLY A 94 -19.76 -11.24 2.04
C GLY A 94 -19.71 -10.89 3.54
N GLU A 95 -18.64 -11.28 4.25
CA GLU A 95 -18.49 -11.05 5.69
C GLU A 95 -17.58 -9.85 5.98
N ALA A 96 -17.89 -9.09 7.03
CA ALA A 96 -17.07 -8.01 7.54
C ALA A 96 -16.05 -8.53 8.57
N SER A 97 -15.09 -9.36 8.15
CA SER A 97 -14.24 -10.13 9.09
C SER A 97 -13.44 -9.30 10.10
N MET A 98 -13.21 -8.00 9.84
CA MET A 98 -12.52 -7.10 10.77
C MET A 98 -13.40 -6.57 11.92
N THR A 99 -14.71 -6.84 11.90
CA THR A 99 -15.60 -6.53 13.03
C THR A 99 -15.66 -7.67 14.05
N GLU A 100 -15.16 -8.85 13.68
CA GLU A 100 -15.29 -10.06 14.50
C GLU A 100 -14.25 -10.12 15.65
N PRO A 101 -14.63 -10.62 16.84
CA PRO A 101 -13.70 -10.81 17.94
C PRO A 101 -12.49 -11.67 17.53
N GLY A 102 -11.28 -11.22 17.88
CA GLY A 102 -10.05 -11.95 17.62
C GLY A 102 -9.57 -11.93 16.16
N TRP A 103 -10.16 -11.11 15.28
CA TRP A 103 -9.77 -11.04 13.86
C TRP A 103 -8.28 -10.78 13.64
N GLN A 104 -7.64 -9.96 14.49
CA GLN A 104 -6.22 -9.63 14.39
C GLN A 104 -5.31 -10.84 14.60
N ILE A 105 -5.72 -11.77 15.46
CA ILE A 105 -5.00 -13.02 15.72
C ILE A 105 -5.14 -13.94 14.50
N ARG A 106 -6.39 -14.10 14.01
CA ARG A 106 -6.68 -14.90 12.81
C ARG A 106 -5.92 -14.41 11.59
N ALA A 107 -5.88 -13.09 11.36
CA ALA A 107 -5.19 -12.49 10.22
C ALA A 107 -3.66 -12.70 10.23
N ARG A 108 -3.07 -12.98 11.41
CA ARG A 108 -1.63 -13.24 11.58
C ARG A 108 -1.29 -14.72 11.73
N ALA A 109 -2.29 -15.60 11.80
CA ALA A 109 -2.06 -17.03 11.85
C ALA A 109 -1.41 -17.50 10.53
N PRO A 110 -0.51 -18.50 10.59
CA PRO A 110 -0.04 -19.16 9.38
C PRO A 110 -1.25 -19.72 8.62
N MET A 111 -1.32 -19.47 7.31
CA MET A 111 -2.31 -20.16 6.48
C MET A 111 -1.94 -21.65 6.50
N GLU A 112 -2.87 -22.52 6.93
CA GLU A 112 -2.69 -23.95 6.66
C GLU A 112 -2.60 -24.13 5.14
N PRO A 113 -1.64 -24.92 4.63
CA PRO A 113 -1.57 -25.17 3.20
C PRO A 113 -2.90 -25.74 2.74
N SER A 114 -3.50 -25.14 1.70
CA SER A 114 -4.67 -25.71 1.05
C SER A 114 -4.38 -27.17 0.73
N ARG A 115 -5.25 -28.08 1.20
CA ARG A 115 -5.33 -29.43 0.64
C ARG A 115 -5.68 -29.36 -0.84
#